data_AF-A0A3D0WAH7-F1
#
_entry.id   AF-A0A3D0WAH7-F1
#
_cell.length_a   1.000
_cell.length_b   1.000
_cell.length_c   1.000
_cell.angle_alpha   90.00
_cell.angle_beta   90.00
_cell.angle_gamma   90.00
#
_symmetry.space_group_name_H-M   'P 1'
#
loop_
_entity.id
_entity.type
_entity.pdbx_description
1 polymer ?
#
loop_
_entity_poly.entity_id
_entity_poly.type
_entity_poly.pdbx_seq_one_letter_code
_entity_poly.pdbx_strand_id
1 'polypeptide(L)'
;MIAGLIFATEAAEDRGEALAATSPFGGMTLIEYQARLLIGCGAGQLMIAVARVTPALLAAVNRIARRGVAVDVVRSAEEAAAKAHPLASIVVVADSLVTTDQAMRAIAFAQPDTLMVTAEAASPAAVERVDAGHVWAGLAALSATRLKEIAGMPREYDFQSTLLRVVVAGGAAQIQLPAAAKRAGHGVERHAGALASRGNAVLAALANGRTDWPDRFVFTPISRFALPKLAARGLPHWAAPAAAGVLTVAGLAAAWFGSAGAGVFLSLFGIASLSTGSLLSWLRGDDRRALAQEAAIALIAAITVLATGVAASVQDATLTPFVLAAVAVAAAGMGERSGARAAWWWGSPAGYPLILAPFALAGFSWAGLAVIAVYAMVTLGAVVESLRAKA
;
A
#
# COMPACT_ATOMS: atom_id res chain seq x y z
N MET A 1 -3.21 18.11 -13.75
CA MET A 1 -3.53 16.68 -13.99
C MET A 1 -2.21 15.93 -14.05
N ILE A 2 -2.11 14.76 -13.41
CA ILE A 2 -0.91 13.92 -13.49
C ILE A 2 -1.12 12.87 -14.59
N ALA A 3 -0.11 12.68 -15.43
CA ALA A 3 -0.01 11.57 -16.36
C ALA A 3 1.23 10.74 -16.00
N GLY A 4 1.15 9.42 -16.11
CA GLY A 4 2.30 8.54 -15.94
C GLY A 4 2.93 8.20 -17.29
N LEU A 5 4.26 8.14 -17.34
CA LEU A 5 5.03 7.55 -18.44
C LEU A 5 5.91 6.45 -17.86
N ILE A 6 5.63 5.19 -18.20
CA ILE A 6 6.39 4.03 -17.71
C ILE A 6 7.19 3.46 -18.87
N PHE A 7 8.50 3.33 -18.72
CA PHE A 7 9.35 2.61 -19.66
C PHE A 7 9.31 1.10 -19.40
N ALA A 8 9.10 0.33 -20.46
CA ALA A 8 9.04 -1.13 -20.47
C ALA A 8 9.63 -1.65 -21.79
N THR A 9 10.90 -1.33 -22.04
CA THR A 9 11.64 -1.58 -23.27
C THR A 9 12.61 -2.76 -23.16
N GLU A 10 13.19 -2.99 -21.98
CA GLU A 10 14.22 -3.98 -21.72
C GLU A 10 13.67 -5.39 -21.44
N ALA A 11 14.44 -6.39 -21.88
CA ALA A 11 14.18 -7.79 -21.62
C ALA A 11 14.66 -8.19 -20.21
N ALA A 12 13.99 -9.16 -19.60
CA ALA A 12 14.42 -9.79 -18.37
C ALA A 12 15.63 -10.68 -18.65
N GLU A 13 16.73 -10.47 -17.92
CA GLU A 13 18.02 -11.17 -18.16
C GLU A 13 17.88 -12.70 -18.10
N ASP A 14 17.00 -13.21 -17.23
CA ASP A 14 16.79 -14.65 -17.01
C ASP A 14 15.70 -15.30 -17.88
N ARG A 15 14.96 -14.53 -18.69
CA ARG A 15 13.77 -15.03 -19.43
C ARG A 15 13.74 -14.70 -20.90
N GLY A 16 14.92 -14.59 -21.52
CA GLY A 16 15.05 -14.40 -22.96
C GLY A 16 14.24 -13.21 -23.44
N GLU A 17 13.18 -13.46 -24.20
CA GLU A 17 12.35 -12.40 -24.80
C GLU A 17 11.34 -11.73 -23.84
N ALA A 18 11.11 -12.23 -22.63
CA ALA A 18 10.13 -11.64 -21.73
C ALA A 18 10.57 -10.25 -21.26
N LEU A 19 9.66 -9.26 -21.23
CA LEU A 19 9.98 -7.91 -20.74
C LEU A 19 10.14 -7.91 -19.21
N ALA A 20 11.16 -7.21 -18.70
CA ALA A 20 11.40 -7.08 -17.27
C ALA A 20 10.19 -6.46 -16.54
N ALA A 21 9.53 -5.49 -17.16
CA ALA A 21 8.29 -4.87 -16.68
C ALA A 21 7.13 -5.87 -16.47
N THR A 22 7.12 -7.01 -17.16
CA THR A 22 6.10 -8.06 -17.02
C THR A 22 6.49 -9.15 -16.03
N SER A 23 7.65 -9.02 -15.37
CA SER A 23 8.08 -9.98 -14.36
C SER A 23 7.16 -9.94 -13.12
N PRO A 24 6.91 -11.10 -12.47
CA PRO A 24 6.11 -11.18 -11.26
C PRO A 24 6.69 -10.32 -10.14
N PHE A 25 5.82 -9.55 -9.50
CA PHE A 25 6.09 -8.65 -8.40
C PHE A 25 4.97 -8.79 -7.36
N GLY A 26 5.24 -9.63 -6.35
CA GLY A 26 4.36 -9.92 -5.22
C GLY A 26 2.88 -10.09 -5.50
N GLY A 27 2.52 -10.89 -6.50
CA GLY A 27 1.12 -11.22 -6.83
C GLY A 27 0.54 -10.48 -8.03
N MET A 28 1.26 -9.48 -8.56
CA MET A 28 0.98 -8.81 -9.83
C MET A 28 2.26 -8.76 -10.69
N THR A 29 2.28 -8.03 -11.81
CA THR A 29 3.54 -7.73 -12.54
C THR A 29 4.13 -6.39 -12.10
N LEU A 30 5.44 -6.18 -12.31
CA LEU A 30 6.11 -4.93 -11.95
C LEU A 30 5.40 -3.69 -12.53
N ILE A 31 5.01 -3.74 -13.81
CA ILE A 31 4.33 -2.64 -14.47
C ILE A 31 2.97 -2.32 -13.85
N GLU A 32 2.23 -3.35 -13.40
CA GLU A 32 0.96 -3.13 -12.71
C GLU A 32 1.18 -2.51 -11.32
N TYR A 33 2.28 -2.86 -10.65
CA TYR A 33 2.67 -2.23 -9.39
C TYR A 33 3.06 -0.75 -9.58
N GLN A 34 3.89 -0.44 -10.58
CA GLN A 34 4.25 0.94 -10.92
C GLN A 34 3.03 1.77 -11.30
N ALA A 35 2.14 1.22 -12.13
CA ALA A 35 0.87 1.84 -12.48
C ALA A 35 0.00 2.11 -11.25
N ARG A 36 -0.06 1.16 -10.30
CA ARG A 36 -0.80 1.34 -9.04
C ARG A 36 -0.28 2.53 -8.24
N LEU A 37 1.03 2.70 -8.11
CA LEU A 37 1.62 3.83 -7.40
C LEU A 37 1.28 5.18 -8.07
N LEU A 38 1.34 5.23 -9.41
CA LEU A 38 0.97 6.43 -10.17
C LEU A 38 -0.51 6.78 -10.01
N ILE A 39 -1.40 5.79 -10.11
CA ILE A 39 -2.85 5.97 -9.89
C ILE A 39 -3.10 6.46 -8.46
N GLY A 40 -2.38 5.91 -7.46
CA GLY A 40 -2.44 6.37 -6.07
C GLY A 40 -1.99 7.82 -5.86
N CYS A 41 -1.15 8.35 -6.76
CA CYS A 41 -0.78 9.78 -6.80
C CYS A 41 -1.80 10.65 -7.55
N GLY A 42 -2.86 10.07 -8.13
CA GLY A 42 -3.87 10.79 -8.89
C GLY A 42 -3.63 10.85 -10.40
N ALA A 43 -2.84 9.92 -10.96
CA ALA A 43 -2.65 9.84 -12.41
C ALA A 43 -3.97 9.50 -13.13
N GLY A 44 -4.40 10.37 -14.05
CA GLY A 44 -5.63 10.20 -14.83
C GLY A 44 -5.40 9.53 -16.20
N GLN A 45 -4.14 9.44 -16.63
CA GLN A 45 -3.71 8.78 -17.86
C GLN A 45 -2.36 8.10 -17.61
N LEU A 46 -2.15 6.95 -18.21
CA LEU A 46 -0.88 6.23 -18.21
C LEU A 46 -0.44 5.96 -19.64
N MET A 47 0.80 6.30 -19.95
CA MET A 47 1.49 5.97 -21.20
C MET A 47 2.57 4.95 -20.88
N ILE A 48 2.65 3.88 -21.67
CA ILE A 48 3.61 2.79 -21.49
C ILE A 48 4.48 2.73 -22.73
N ALA A 49 5.72 3.20 -22.59
CA ALA A 49 6.73 3.22 -23.64
C ALA A 49 7.36 1.84 -23.79
N VAL A 50 7.21 1.22 -24.96
CA VAL A 50 7.67 -0.14 -25.22
C VAL A 50 8.41 -0.26 -26.54
N ALA A 51 9.44 -1.11 -26.54
CA ALA A 51 10.13 -1.50 -27.77
C ALA A 51 9.33 -2.57 -28.54
N ARG A 52 8.61 -3.45 -27.81
CA ARG A 52 7.83 -4.55 -28.39
C ARG A 52 6.55 -4.80 -27.60
N VAL A 53 5.50 -5.20 -28.29
CA VAL A 53 4.21 -5.54 -27.67
C VAL A 53 4.11 -7.06 -27.54
N THR A 54 4.08 -7.57 -26.31
CA THR A 54 3.95 -9.00 -26.02
C THR A 54 2.55 -9.34 -25.48
N PRO A 55 2.08 -10.61 -25.59
CA PRO A 55 0.82 -11.01 -24.98
C PRO A 55 0.76 -10.78 -23.46
N ALA A 56 1.89 -10.96 -22.76
CA ALA A 56 1.99 -10.71 -21.32
C ALA A 56 1.81 -9.23 -20.98
N LEU A 57 2.41 -8.33 -21.77
CA LEU A 57 2.23 -6.89 -21.64
C LEU A 57 0.78 -6.49 -21.89
N LEU A 58 0.16 -6.95 -22.98
CA LEU A 58 -1.23 -6.66 -23.29
C LEU A 58 -2.18 -7.12 -22.17
N ALA A 59 -1.92 -8.31 -21.60
CA ALA A 59 -2.67 -8.79 -20.47
C ALA A 59 -2.50 -7.89 -19.24
N ALA A 60 -1.28 -7.40 -18.95
CA ALA A 60 -1.02 -6.46 -17.86
C ALA A 60 -1.72 -5.11 -18.09
N VAL A 61 -1.64 -4.55 -19.30
CA VAL A 61 -2.34 -3.32 -19.72
C VAL A 61 -3.84 -3.43 -19.49
N ASN A 62 -4.46 -4.53 -19.93
CA ASN A 62 -5.88 -4.76 -19.72
C ASN A 62 -6.25 -4.83 -18.23
N ARG A 63 -5.38 -5.40 -17.38
CA ARG A 63 -5.60 -5.42 -15.92
C ARG A 63 -5.50 -4.03 -15.30
N ILE A 64 -4.57 -3.19 -15.77
CA ILE A 64 -4.43 -1.79 -15.34
C ILE A 64 -5.67 -1.00 -15.77
N ALA A 65 -6.09 -1.10 -17.03
CA ALA A 65 -7.22 -0.35 -17.58
C ALA A 65 -8.55 -0.62 -16.84
N ARG A 66 -8.77 -1.85 -16.35
CA ARG A 66 -9.94 -2.19 -15.51
C ARG A 66 -10.04 -1.39 -14.21
N ARG A 67 -9.00 -0.66 -13.82
CA ARG A 67 -8.99 0.25 -12.67
C ARG A 67 -9.57 1.63 -12.98
N GLY A 68 -10.05 1.85 -14.21
CA GLY A 68 -10.74 3.07 -14.61
C GLY A 68 -9.82 4.21 -15.06
N VAL A 69 -8.59 3.89 -15.47
CA VAL A 69 -7.60 4.86 -15.96
C VAL A 69 -7.30 4.58 -17.43
N ALA A 70 -7.18 5.63 -18.24
CA ALA A 70 -6.79 5.49 -19.64
C ALA A 70 -5.34 5.00 -19.73
N VAL A 71 -5.12 3.90 -20.46
CA VAL A 71 -3.78 3.32 -20.65
C VAL A 71 -3.45 3.28 -22.13
N ASP A 72 -2.37 3.95 -22.50
CA ASP A 72 -1.88 4.08 -23.86
C ASP A 72 -0.53 3.38 -24.00
N VAL A 73 -0.42 2.41 -24.89
CA VAL A 73 0.89 1.90 -25.31
C VAL A 73 1.47 2.86 -26.36
N VAL A 74 2.74 3.23 -26.20
CA VAL A 74 3.47 4.13 -27.09
C VAL A 74 4.84 3.52 -27.44
N ARG A 75 5.33 3.81 -28.64
CA ARG A 75 6.63 3.29 -29.14
C ARG A 75 7.69 4.37 -29.28
N SER A 76 7.31 5.64 -29.18
CA SER A 76 8.24 6.76 -29.32
C SER A 76 7.83 7.98 -28.50
N ALA A 77 8.74 8.95 -28.43
CA ALA A 77 8.50 10.24 -27.80
C ALA A 77 7.36 11.01 -28.50
N GLU A 78 7.24 10.93 -29.82
CA GLU A 78 6.20 11.60 -30.58
C GLU A 78 4.82 11.03 -30.29
N GLU A 79 4.70 9.70 -30.22
CA GLU A 79 3.42 9.06 -29.85
C GLU A 79 3.02 9.44 -28.42
N ALA A 80 3.98 9.47 -27.48
CA ALA A 80 3.75 9.91 -26.12
C ALA A 80 3.31 11.39 -26.07
N ALA A 81 4.02 12.27 -26.77
CA ALA A 81 3.72 13.70 -26.81
C ALA A 81 2.37 14.00 -27.46
N ALA A 82 1.97 13.23 -28.49
CA ALA A 82 0.69 13.38 -29.16
C ALA A 82 -0.50 12.99 -28.27
N LYS A 83 -0.29 12.01 -27.38
CA LYS A 83 -1.33 11.50 -26.47
C LYS A 83 -1.39 12.24 -25.13
N ALA A 84 -0.29 12.88 -24.72
CA ALA A 84 -0.22 13.60 -23.46
C ALA A 84 -1.11 14.86 -23.48
N HIS A 85 -1.89 15.06 -22.41
CA HIS A 85 -2.66 16.28 -22.26
C HIS A 85 -1.73 17.52 -22.16
N PRO A 86 -2.02 18.65 -22.84
CA PRO A 86 -1.11 19.80 -22.90
C PRO A 86 -0.74 20.42 -21.53
N LEU A 87 -1.60 20.28 -20.54
CA LEU A 87 -1.40 20.75 -19.16
C LEU A 87 -1.05 19.62 -18.17
N ALA A 88 -0.66 18.44 -18.67
CA ALA A 88 -0.24 17.35 -17.80
C ALA A 88 1.14 17.60 -17.18
N SER A 89 1.26 17.29 -15.90
CA SER A 89 2.55 16.97 -15.27
C SER A 89 2.80 15.48 -15.46
N ILE A 90 3.91 15.15 -16.12
CA ILE A 90 4.23 13.79 -16.55
C ILE A 90 5.23 13.19 -15.57
N VAL A 91 4.80 12.19 -14.83
CA VAL A 91 5.67 11.43 -13.93
C VAL A 91 6.27 10.26 -14.72
N VAL A 92 7.57 10.30 -14.89
CA VAL A 92 8.35 9.32 -15.62
C VAL A 92 8.89 8.27 -14.66
N VAL A 93 8.73 7.01 -15.04
CA VAL A 93 9.24 5.83 -14.33
C VAL A 93 10.17 5.08 -15.28
N ALA A 94 11.43 4.98 -14.89
CA ALA A 94 12.45 4.25 -15.62
C ALA A 94 12.11 2.77 -15.75
N ASP A 95 12.70 2.15 -16.77
CA ASP A 95 12.57 0.72 -16.96
C ASP A 95 13.15 -0.06 -15.78
N SER A 96 12.51 -1.19 -15.48
CA SER A 96 12.91 -2.14 -14.44
C SER A 96 13.03 -1.51 -13.04
N LEU A 97 12.43 -0.32 -12.83
CA LEU A 97 12.48 0.37 -11.55
C LEU A 97 11.48 -0.21 -10.55
N VAL A 98 12.00 -0.79 -9.47
CA VAL A 98 11.22 -0.98 -8.25
C VAL A 98 11.25 0.31 -7.46
N THR A 99 10.09 0.91 -7.22
CA THR A 99 9.99 2.15 -6.44
C THR A 99 8.97 2.03 -5.30
N THR A 100 8.83 3.08 -4.51
CA THR A 100 7.97 3.13 -3.32
C THR A 100 6.97 4.27 -3.43
N ASP A 101 5.86 4.18 -2.70
CA ASP A 101 4.85 5.25 -2.64
C ASP A 101 5.47 6.59 -2.21
N GLN A 102 6.41 6.57 -1.25
CA GLN A 102 7.10 7.79 -0.81
C GLN A 102 7.90 8.45 -1.94
N ALA A 103 8.71 7.67 -2.68
CA ALA A 103 9.48 8.22 -3.79
C ALA A 103 8.57 8.67 -4.95
N MET A 104 7.52 7.90 -5.25
CA MET A 104 6.54 8.24 -6.27
C MET A 104 5.81 9.55 -5.93
N ARG A 105 5.34 9.72 -4.70
CA ARG A 105 4.69 10.96 -4.26
C ARG A 105 5.64 12.14 -4.27
N ALA A 106 6.88 11.94 -3.81
CA ALA A 106 7.88 13.01 -3.79
C ALA A 106 8.12 13.59 -5.19
N ILE A 107 8.19 12.75 -6.22
CA ILE A 107 8.33 13.23 -7.60
C ILE A 107 7.01 13.72 -8.20
N ALA A 108 5.89 13.05 -7.92
CA ALA A 108 4.58 13.38 -8.51
C ALA A 108 4.06 14.76 -8.13
N PHE A 109 4.43 15.23 -6.92
CA PHE A 109 4.10 16.56 -6.42
C PHE A 109 5.27 17.54 -6.51
N ALA A 110 6.40 17.16 -7.12
CA ALA A 110 7.47 18.09 -7.44
C ALA A 110 7.06 19.03 -8.58
N GLN A 111 7.81 20.12 -8.74
CA GLN A 111 7.64 20.98 -9.90
C GLN A 111 8.04 20.22 -11.18
N PRO A 112 7.37 20.48 -12.33
CA PRO A 112 7.81 19.94 -13.60
C PRO A 112 9.28 20.29 -13.89
N ASP A 113 9.95 19.43 -14.66
CA ASP A 113 11.39 19.46 -14.90
C ASP A 113 12.22 19.23 -13.62
N THR A 114 11.86 18.17 -12.88
CA THR A 114 12.59 17.69 -11.71
C THR A 114 13.05 16.25 -11.91
N LEU A 115 14.30 15.95 -11.55
CA LEU A 115 14.88 14.61 -11.52
C LEU A 115 15.07 14.14 -10.07
N MET A 116 14.71 12.89 -9.80
CA MET A 116 15.16 12.24 -8.57
C MET A 116 16.56 11.69 -8.77
N VAL A 117 17.48 11.99 -7.86
CA VAL A 117 18.89 11.60 -7.98
C VAL A 117 19.42 10.90 -6.72
N THR A 118 20.54 10.19 -6.89
CA THR A 118 21.35 9.60 -5.83
C THR A 118 22.81 9.95 -6.07
N ALA A 119 23.57 10.23 -5.00
CA ALA A 119 25.01 10.48 -5.09
C ALA A 119 25.83 9.17 -5.17
N GLU A 120 25.21 8.03 -4.87
CA GLU A 120 25.90 6.74 -4.84
C GLU A 120 25.79 6.03 -6.20
N ALA A 121 26.81 6.20 -7.06
CA ALA A 121 26.83 5.61 -8.40
C ALA A 121 26.86 4.06 -8.43
N ALA A 122 27.33 3.41 -7.36
CA ALA A 122 27.31 1.96 -7.22
C ALA A 122 26.01 1.42 -6.61
N SER A 123 25.05 2.29 -6.29
CA SER A 123 23.78 1.88 -5.69
C SER A 123 22.88 1.19 -6.73
N PRO A 124 22.06 0.21 -6.35
CA PRO A 124 21.02 -0.32 -7.23
C PRO A 124 20.02 0.74 -7.71
N ALA A 125 19.96 1.90 -7.06
CA ALA A 125 19.15 3.04 -7.50
C ALA A 125 19.79 3.87 -8.62
N ALA A 126 21.06 3.64 -8.95
CA ALA A 126 21.79 4.39 -9.97
C ALA A 126 21.39 3.89 -11.37
N VAL A 127 20.59 4.67 -12.10
CA VAL A 127 20.11 4.32 -13.45
C VAL A 127 21.06 4.85 -14.52
N GLU A 128 21.18 6.17 -14.62
CA GLU A 128 22.00 6.83 -15.65
C GLU A 128 22.61 8.12 -15.08
N ARG A 129 23.87 8.40 -15.42
CA ARG A 129 24.62 9.52 -14.83
C ARG A 129 24.05 10.86 -15.30
N VAL A 130 23.78 11.74 -14.33
CA VAL A 130 23.27 13.11 -14.60
C VAL A 130 24.43 14.10 -14.64
N ASP A 131 25.30 14.06 -13.64
CA ASP A 131 26.48 14.92 -13.54
C ASP A 131 27.65 14.18 -12.85
N ALA A 132 28.70 14.91 -12.44
CA ALA A 132 29.87 14.32 -11.81
C ALA A 132 29.59 13.71 -10.42
N GLY A 133 28.58 14.21 -9.70
CA GLY A 133 28.24 13.79 -8.34
C GLY A 133 26.91 13.04 -8.23
N HIS A 134 26.06 13.07 -9.27
CA HIS A 134 24.70 12.55 -9.20
C HIS A 134 24.36 11.60 -10.34
N VAL A 135 23.60 10.57 -9.99
CA VAL A 135 23.00 9.60 -10.90
C VAL A 135 21.49 9.65 -10.76
N TRP A 136 20.78 9.55 -11.87
CA TRP A 136 19.33 9.48 -11.90
C TRP A 136 18.82 8.24 -11.17
N ALA A 137 17.84 8.43 -10.29
CA ALA A 137 17.20 7.38 -9.49
C ALA A 137 15.94 6.81 -10.16
N GLY A 138 15.80 6.99 -11.47
CA GLY A 138 14.73 6.38 -12.27
C GLY A 138 13.35 7.05 -12.16
N LEU A 139 13.21 8.15 -11.43
CA LEU A 139 11.99 8.94 -11.37
C LEU A 139 12.23 10.37 -11.86
N ALA A 140 11.30 10.92 -12.64
CA ALA A 140 11.32 12.32 -13.06
C ALA A 140 9.90 12.91 -13.12
N ALA A 141 9.78 14.22 -12.96
CA ALA A 141 8.58 14.99 -13.25
C ALA A 141 8.88 15.92 -14.43
N LEU A 142 8.07 15.86 -15.48
CA LEU A 142 8.24 16.63 -16.71
C LEU A 142 6.98 17.42 -17.04
N SER A 143 7.14 18.52 -17.78
CA SER A 143 6.00 19.16 -18.42
C SER A 143 5.66 18.48 -19.74
N ALA A 144 4.40 18.59 -20.18
CA ALA A 144 4.02 18.17 -21.54
C ALA A 144 4.81 18.93 -22.63
N THR A 145 5.23 20.18 -22.36
CA THR A 145 6.11 20.95 -23.24
C THR A 145 7.48 20.29 -23.37
N ARG A 146 8.09 19.86 -22.24
CA ARG A 146 9.36 19.13 -22.26
C ARG A 146 9.27 17.84 -23.06
N LEU A 147 8.16 17.11 -22.91
CA LEU A 147 7.94 15.89 -23.71
C LEU A 147 7.86 16.18 -25.21
N LYS A 148 7.28 17.32 -25.63
CA LYS A 148 7.27 17.75 -27.03
C LYS A 148 8.65 18.11 -27.56
N GLU A 149 9.51 18.71 -26.74
CA GLU A 149 10.91 18.97 -27.12
C GLU A 149 11.67 17.67 -27.34
N ILE A 150 11.48 16.68 -26.46
CA ILE A 150 12.05 15.33 -26.61
C ILE A 150 11.54 14.67 -27.89
N ALA A 151 10.25 14.83 -28.21
CA ALA A 151 9.65 14.35 -29.46
C ALA A 151 10.22 15.01 -30.73
N GLY A 152 10.91 16.16 -30.61
CA GLY A 152 11.62 16.79 -31.73
C GLY A 152 13.01 16.21 -32.00
N MET A 153 13.50 15.31 -31.15
CA MET A 153 14.81 14.66 -31.31
C MET A 153 14.76 13.53 -32.36
N PRO A 154 15.91 13.13 -32.93
CA PRO A 154 15.97 12.03 -33.88
C PRO A 154 15.35 10.73 -33.34
N ARG A 155 14.57 10.04 -34.17
CA ARG A 155 13.79 8.85 -33.81
C ARG A 155 14.62 7.63 -33.45
N GLU A 156 15.85 7.58 -33.96
CA GLU A 156 16.78 6.48 -33.76
C GLU A 156 17.39 6.51 -32.36
N TYR A 157 17.26 7.62 -31.64
CA TYR A 157 17.80 7.73 -30.29
C TYR A 157 16.90 6.99 -29.29
N ASP A 158 17.54 6.36 -28.29
CA ASP A 158 16.80 5.74 -27.20
C ASP A 158 15.95 6.80 -26.48
N PHE A 159 14.67 6.52 -26.33
CA PHE A 159 13.70 7.48 -25.80
C PHE A 159 14.02 7.85 -24.34
N GLN A 160 14.40 6.88 -23.50
CA GLN A 160 14.66 7.15 -22.08
C GLN A 160 15.92 7.99 -21.89
N SER A 161 17.02 7.62 -22.54
CA SER A 161 18.29 8.37 -22.44
C SER A 161 18.18 9.75 -23.11
N THR A 162 17.43 9.87 -24.21
CA THR A 162 17.17 11.19 -24.83
C THR A 162 16.37 12.09 -23.90
N LEU A 163 15.32 11.56 -23.27
CA LEU A 163 14.54 12.27 -22.28
C LEU A 163 15.45 12.79 -21.16
N LEU A 164 16.29 11.93 -20.58
CA LEU A 164 17.19 12.35 -19.52
C LEU A 164 18.15 13.45 -20.00
N ARG A 165 18.77 13.27 -21.17
CA ARG A 165 19.73 14.23 -21.73
C ARG A 165 19.10 15.61 -21.98
N VAL A 166 17.89 15.67 -22.54
CA VAL A 166 17.18 16.92 -22.78
C VAL A 166 16.81 17.61 -21.47
N VAL A 167 16.35 16.83 -20.49
CA VAL A 167 15.92 17.35 -19.19
C VAL A 167 17.09 17.90 -18.39
N VAL A 168 18.23 17.20 -18.39
CA VAL A 168 19.47 17.68 -17.76
C VAL A 168 19.99 18.94 -18.46
N ALA A 169 20.03 18.96 -19.80
CA ALA A 169 20.45 20.14 -20.56
C ALA A 169 19.52 21.34 -20.34
N GLY A 170 18.24 21.09 -20.07
CA GLY A 170 17.25 22.09 -19.71
C GLY A 170 17.35 22.64 -18.29
N GLY A 171 18.33 22.19 -17.49
CA GLY A 171 18.57 22.68 -16.13
C GLY A 171 17.57 22.15 -15.11
N ALA A 172 17.12 20.90 -15.27
CA ALA A 172 16.15 20.30 -14.35
C ALA A 172 16.59 20.36 -12.89
N ALA A 173 15.63 20.66 -12.02
CA ALA A 173 15.83 20.62 -10.57
C ALA A 173 16.16 19.18 -10.15
N GLN A 174 16.96 19.03 -9.09
CA GLN A 174 17.33 17.73 -8.56
C GLN A 174 16.78 17.57 -7.14
N ILE A 175 16.04 16.47 -6.89
CA ILE A 175 15.64 16.07 -5.55
C ILE A 175 16.36 14.79 -5.16
N GLN A 176 16.88 14.74 -3.94
CA GLN A 176 17.59 13.55 -3.46
C GLN A 176 16.60 12.43 -3.15
N LEU A 177 16.96 11.19 -3.52
CA LEU A 177 16.22 9.99 -3.17
C LEU A 177 16.07 9.88 -1.64
N PRO A 178 14.85 9.84 -1.09
CA PRO A 178 14.66 9.70 0.35
C PRO A 178 15.30 8.42 0.89
N ALA A 179 16.08 8.54 1.98
CA ALA A 179 16.77 7.40 2.59
C ALA A 179 15.80 6.28 3.03
N ALA A 180 14.57 6.63 3.40
CA ALA A 180 13.52 5.67 3.71
C ALA A 180 13.05 4.89 2.47
N ALA A 181 12.89 5.55 1.32
CA ALA A 181 12.55 4.89 0.05
C ALA A 181 13.65 3.92 -0.40
N LYS A 182 14.92 4.31 -0.25
CA LYS A 182 16.07 3.45 -0.52
C LYS A 182 16.06 2.18 0.35
N ARG A 183 15.88 2.34 1.67
CA ARG A 183 15.77 1.20 2.61
C ARG A 183 14.56 0.31 2.33
N ALA A 184 13.48 0.88 1.82
CA ALA A 184 12.25 0.16 1.46
C ALA A 184 12.34 -0.55 0.10
N GLY A 185 13.50 -0.53 -0.56
CA GLY A 185 13.78 -1.36 -1.74
C GLY A 185 13.77 -0.62 -3.08
N HIS A 186 13.75 0.72 -3.08
CA HIS A 186 13.87 1.51 -4.30
C HIS A 186 15.19 1.18 -5.05
N GLY A 187 15.08 0.84 -6.32
CA GLY A 187 16.21 0.54 -7.21
C GLY A 187 15.79 -0.20 -8.47
N VAL A 188 16.69 -0.24 -9.45
CA VAL A 188 16.51 -1.00 -10.69
C VAL A 188 16.87 -2.45 -10.45
N GLU A 189 16.00 -3.36 -10.90
CA GLU A 189 16.22 -4.80 -10.79
C GLU A 189 15.76 -5.50 -12.07
N ARG A 190 16.70 -6.19 -12.71
CA ARG A 190 16.52 -6.78 -14.04
C ARG A 190 16.40 -8.30 -13.99
N HIS A 191 16.85 -8.93 -12.90
CA HIS A 191 16.73 -10.37 -12.69
C HIS A 191 15.35 -10.71 -12.17
N ALA A 192 14.64 -11.61 -12.84
CA ALA A 192 13.24 -11.88 -12.51
C ALA A 192 13.09 -12.53 -11.13
N GLY A 193 14.07 -13.33 -10.70
CA GLY A 193 14.10 -13.94 -9.36
C GLY A 193 14.37 -12.92 -8.25
N ALA A 194 15.31 -12.01 -8.47
CA ALA A 194 15.63 -10.94 -7.53
C ALA A 194 14.50 -9.89 -7.47
N LEU A 195 13.81 -9.64 -8.58
CA LEU A 195 12.65 -8.78 -8.64
C LEU A 195 11.47 -9.33 -7.82
N ALA A 196 11.24 -10.65 -7.89
CA ALA A 196 10.22 -11.31 -7.10
C ALA A 196 10.53 -11.27 -5.60
N SER A 197 11.79 -11.50 -5.20
CA SER A 197 12.21 -11.44 -3.79
C SER A 197 12.19 -10.02 -3.24
N ARG A 198 12.68 -9.04 -4.02
CA ARG A 198 12.61 -7.60 -3.71
C ARG A 198 11.17 -7.11 -3.66
N GLY A 199 10.31 -7.56 -4.56
CA GLY A 199 8.89 -7.23 -4.53
C GLY A 199 8.19 -7.73 -3.29
N ASN A 200 8.48 -8.95 -2.85
CA ASN A 200 8.00 -9.45 -1.57
C ASN A 200 8.51 -8.60 -0.39
N ALA A 201 9.77 -8.16 -0.41
CA ALA A 201 10.33 -7.29 0.63
C ALA A 201 9.72 -5.88 0.64
N VAL A 202 9.52 -5.26 -0.54
CA VAL A 202 8.89 -3.93 -0.70
C VAL A 202 7.43 -3.98 -0.27
N LEU A 203 6.70 -5.01 -0.69
CA LEU A 203 5.31 -5.18 -0.28
C LEU A 203 5.19 -5.55 1.19
N ALA A 204 6.13 -6.32 1.75
CA ALA A 204 6.23 -6.50 3.20
C ALA A 204 6.56 -5.19 3.93
N ALA A 205 7.34 -4.27 3.32
CA ALA A 205 7.62 -2.96 3.87
C ALA A 205 6.41 -2.00 3.77
N LEU A 206 5.63 -2.06 2.69
CA LEU A 206 4.36 -1.33 2.55
C LEU A 206 3.29 -1.88 3.51
N ALA A 207 3.24 -3.19 3.71
CA ALA A 207 2.45 -3.84 4.77
C ALA A 207 2.84 -3.36 6.18
N ASN A 208 4.12 -3.02 6.39
CA ASN A 208 4.59 -2.40 7.63
C ASN A 208 4.26 -0.90 7.74
N GLY A 209 3.59 -0.31 6.74
CA GLY A 209 3.03 1.05 6.80
C GLY A 209 1.83 1.18 7.75
N ARG A 210 1.34 0.06 8.30
CA ARG A 210 0.36 0.04 9.39
C ARG A 210 1.01 0.60 10.65
N THR A 211 0.63 1.83 11.00
CA THR A 211 1.20 2.58 12.12
C THR A 211 0.77 2.06 13.49
N ASP A 212 -0.28 1.25 13.51
CA ASP A 212 -0.95 0.88 14.75
C ASP A 212 -0.16 -0.19 15.49
N TRP A 213 -0.01 -0.01 16.80
CA TRP A 213 0.72 -0.96 17.64
C TRP A 213 0.19 -2.41 17.54
N PRO A 214 -1.11 -2.71 17.40
CA PRO A 214 -1.60 -4.08 17.31
C PRO A 214 -1.07 -4.80 16.08
N ASP A 215 -1.12 -4.12 14.94
CA ASP A 215 -0.64 -4.67 13.69
C ASP A 215 0.87 -4.83 13.73
N ARG A 216 1.60 -3.86 14.27
CA ARG A 216 3.06 -3.90 14.36
C ARG A 216 3.58 -5.04 15.24
N PHE A 217 3.01 -5.20 16.43
CA PHE A 217 3.57 -6.10 17.46
C PHE A 217 2.89 -7.47 17.52
N VAL A 218 1.64 -7.60 17.06
CA VAL A 218 0.87 -8.85 17.17
C VAL A 218 0.58 -9.45 15.80
N PHE A 219 -0.16 -8.74 14.94
CA PHE A 219 -0.69 -9.34 13.71
C PHE A 219 0.36 -9.47 12.60
N THR A 220 1.30 -8.54 12.47
CA THR A 220 2.35 -8.60 11.44
C THR A 220 3.30 -9.77 11.66
N PRO A 221 3.83 -10.05 12.87
CA PRO A 221 4.62 -11.26 13.12
C PRO A 221 3.87 -12.54 12.75
N ILE A 222 2.59 -12.66 13.13
CA ILE A 222 1.74 -13.81 12.80
C ILE A 222 1.58 -13.92 11.28
N SER A 223 1.27 -12.80 10.62
CA SER A 223 1.06 -12.74 9.18
C SER A 223 2.32 -13.12 8.42
N ARG A 224 3.51 -12.66 8.84
CA ARG A 224 4.81 -13.00 8.22
C ARG A 224 5.11 -14.50 8.28
N PHE A 225 4.71 -15.16 9.37
CA PHE A 225 4.86 -16.61 9.49
C PHE A 225 3.83 -17.37 8.64
N ALA A 226 2.59 -16.86 8.57
CA ALA A 226 1.49 -17.51 7.87
C ALA A 226 1.55 -17.31 6.34
N LEU A 227 1.86 -16.10 5.87
CA LEU A 227 1.80 -15.69 4.45
C LEU A 227 2.51 -16.68 3.52
N PRO A 228 3.78 -17.07 3.75
CA PRO A 228 4.51 -17.95 2.85
C PRO A 228 3.82 -19.31 2.69
N LYS A 229 3.28 -19.85 3.78
CA LYS A 229 2.57 -21.14 3.80
C LYS A 229 1.22 -21.07 3.08
N LEU A 230 0.51 -19.95 3.27
CA LEU A 230 -0.80 -19.72 2.64
C LEU A 230 -0.64 -19.43 1.12
N ALA A 231 0.39 -18.69 0.75
CA ALA A 231 0.74 -18.42 -0.64
C ALA A 231 1.14 -19.70 -1.39
N ALA A 232 1.97 -20.54 -0.77
CA ALA A 232 2.38 -21.82 -1.35
C ALA A 232 1.19 -22.79 -1.59
N ARG A 233 0.15 -22.71 -0.77
CA ARG A 233 -1.07 -23.53 -0.89
C ARG A 233 -2.09 -23.00 -1.91
N GLY A 234 -1.83 -21.84 -2.53
CA GLY A 234 -2.73 -21.28 -3.53
C GLY A 234 -4.13 -21.00 -3.02
N LEU A 235 -4.28 -20.58 -1.75
CA LEU A 235 -5.61 -20.42 -1.16
C LEU A 235 -6.50 -19.45 -1.95
N PRO A 236 -7.79 -19.80 -2.13
CA PRO A 236 -8.74 -18.94 -2.83
C PRO A 236 -8.97 -17.65 -2.05
N HIS A 237 -9.31 -16.58 -2.77
CA HIS A 237 -9.47 -15.23 -2.21
C HIS A 237 -10.55 -15.13 -1.11
N TRP A 238 -11.52 -16.04 -1.09
CA TRP A 238 -12.58 -16.08 -0.09
C TRP A 238 -12.20 -16.83 1.20
N ALA A 239 -11.07 -17.56 1.23
CA ALA A 239 -10.72 -18.41 2.36
C ALA A 239 -10.51 -17.63 3.67
N ALA A 240 -9.73 -16.54 3.62
CA ALA A 240 -9.48 -15.68 4.77
C ALA A 240 -10.78 -15.05 5.34
N PRO A 241 -11.63 -14.39 4.53
CA PRO A 241 -12.89 -13.82 5.05
C PRO A 241 -13.88 -14.90 5.50
N ALA A 242 -13.93 -16.07 4.86
CA ALA A 242 -14.78 -17.17 5.33
C ALA A 242 -14.31 -17.70 6.70
N ALA A 243 -13.00 -17.93 6.87
CA ALA A 243 -12.44 -18.34 8.15
C ALA A 243 -12.75 -17.31 9.25
N ALA A 244 -12.59 -16.02 8.94
CA ALA A 244 -12.91 -14.96 9.88
C ALA A 244 -14.39 -14.88 10.23
N GLY A 245 -15.28 -15.07 9.25
CA GLY A 245 -16.72 -15.14 9.48
C GLY A 245 -17.08 -16.29 10.41
N VAL A 246 -16.58 -17.50 10.14
CA VAL A 246 -16.81 -18.69 10.99
C VAL A 246 -16.30 -18.46 12.42
N LEU A 247 -15.08 -17.94 12.56
CA LEU A 247 -14.47 -17.67 13.86
C LEU A 247 -15.23 -16.60 14.64
N THR A 248 -15.72 -15.56 13.96
CA THR A 248 -16.52 -14.50 14.59
C THR A 248 -17.86 -15.05 15.08
N VAL A 249 -18.56 -15.83 14.26
CA VAL A 249 -19.83 -16.47 14.65
C VAL A 249 -19.64 -17.42 15.82
N ALA A 250 -18.58 -18.25 15.79
CA ALA A 250 -18.23 -19.12 16.90
C ALA A 250 -17.90 -18.32 18.17
N GLY A 251 -17.18 -17.19 18.03
CA GLY A 251 -16.87 -16.29 19.15
C GLY A 251 -18.10 -15.65 19.77
N LEU A 252 -19.04 -15.19 18.93
CA LEU A 252 -20.32 -14.65 19.40
C LEU A 252 -21.16 -15.70 20.12
N ALA A 253 -21.21 -16.93 19.59
CA ALA A 253 -21.88 -18.04 20.27
C ALA A 253 -21.23 -18.34 21.62
N ALA A 254 -19.89 -18.40 21.69
CA ALA A 254 -19.17 -18.61 22.94
C ALA A 254 -19.46 -17.52 23.98
N ALA A 255 -19.49 -16.25 23.56
CA ALA A 255 -19.87 -15.14 24.44
C ALA A 255 -21.33 -15.26 24.93
N TRP A 256 -22.24 -15.67 24.04
CA TRP A 256 -23.66 -15.89 24.37
C TRP A 256 -23.87 -17.01 25.39
N PHE A 257 -23.11 -18.10 25.30
CA PHE A 257 -23.15 -19.22 26.25
C PHE A 257 -22.30 -18.96 27.52
N GLY A 258 -21.94 -17.70 27.80
CA GLY A 258 -21.30 -17.29 29.05
C GLY A 258 -19.77 -17.38 29.04
N SER A 259 -19.14 -17.76 27.92
CA SER A 259 -17.68 -17.80 27.76
C SER A 259 -17.18 -16.58 26.99
N ALA A 260 -17.31 -15.39 27.59
CA ALA A 260 -16.88 -14.14 26.98
C ALA A 260 -15.39 -14.13 26.59
N GLY A 261 -14.53 -14.71 27.42
CA GLY A 261 -13.10 -14.84 27.13
C GLY A 261 -12.80 -15.67 25.88
N ALA A 262 -13.44 -16.84 25.74
CA ALA A 262 -13.31 -17.65 24.52
C ALA A 262 -13.87 -16.91 23.29
N GLY A 263 -14.96 -16.15 23.48
CA GLY A 263 -15.55 -15.33 22.43
C GLY A 263 -14.58 -14.28 21.87
N VAL A 264 -13.96 -13.49 22.73
CA VAL A 264 -12.96 -12.49 22.33
C VAL A 264 -11.76 -13.15 21.67
N PHE A 265 -11.29 -14.28 22.19
CA PHE A 265 -10.14 -14.99 21.64
C PHE A 265 -10.40 -15.53 20.22
N LEU A 266 -11.57 -16.13 19.98
CA LEU A 266 -11.98 -16.59 18.65
C LEU A 266 -12.10 -15.43 17.65
N SER A 267 -12.68 -14.31 18.08
CA SER A 267 -12.73 -13.08 17.27
C SER A 267 -11.34 -12.55 16.92
N LEU A 268 -10.36 -12.62 17.84
CA LEU A 268 -8.97 -12.25 17.57
C LEU A 268 -8.33 -13.13 16.50
N PHE A 269 -8.61 -14.44 16.47
CA PHE A 269 -8.18 -15.30 15.37
C PHE A 269 -8.85 -14.91 14.04
N GLY A 270 -10.13 -14.52 14.08
CA GLY A 270 -10.83 -14.00 12.91
C GLY A 270 -10.19 -12.72 12.36
N ILE A 271 -9.87 -11.78 13.25
CA ILE A 271 -9.16 -10.54 12.91
C ILE A 271 -7.76 -10.85 12.35
N ALA A 272 -7.01 -11.77 12.95
CA ALA A 272 -5.70 -12.19 12.44
C ALA A 272 -5.80 -12.80 11.04
N SER A 273 -6.82 -13.61 10.78
CA SER A 273 -7.11 -14.19 9.46
C SER A 273 -7.41 -13.11 8.43
N LEU A 274 -8.26 -12.13 8.74
CA LEU A 274 -8.54 -10.99 7.86
C LEU A 274 -7.33 -10.10 7.64
N SER A 275 -6.53 -9.85 8.68
CA SER A 275 -5.30 -9.07 8.56
C SER A 275 -4.30 -9.76 7.62
N THR A 276 -4.16 -11.08 7.74
CA THR A 276 -3.32 -11.87 6.83
C THR A 276 -3.90 -11.85 5.40
N GLY A 277 -5.23 -11.94 5.28
CA GLY A 277 -5.96 -11.88 4.02
C GLY A 277 -5.87 -10.53 3.32
N SER A 278 -5.93 -9.41 4.06
CA SER A 278 -5.83 -8.06 3.52
C SER A 278 -4.43 -7.81 2.97
N LEU A 279 -3.39 -8.29 3.67
CA LEU A 279 -2.03 -8.27 3.14
C LEU A 279 -1.91 -9.06 1.84
N LEU A 280 -2.53 -10.24 1.75
CA LEU A 280 -2.53 -11.03 0.52
C LEU A 280 -3.33 -10.34 -0.61
N SER A 281 -4.43 -9.65 -0.29
CA SER A 281 -5.20 -8.86 -1.24
C SER A 281 -4.41 -7.65 -1.74
N TRP A 282 -3.69 -6.97 -0.84
CA TRP A 282 -2.78 -5.88 -1.18
C TRP A 282 -1.63 -6.34 -2.07
N LEU A 283 -1.07 -7.52 -1.81
CA LEU A 283 -0.09 -8.18 -2.68
C LEU A 283 -0.68 -8.43 -4.07
N ARG A 284 -1.88 -9.02 -4.14
CA ARG A 284 -2.59 -9.29 -5.39
C ARG A 284 -3.11 -8.03 -6.09
N GLY A 285 -2.92 -6.84 -5.52
CA GLY A 285 -3.38 -5.57 -6.07
C GLY A 285 -4.90 -5.43 -6.13
N ASP A 286 -5.64 -6.15 -5.27
CA ASP A 286 -7.10 -6.08 -5.15
C ASP A 286 -7.48 -5.11 -4.02
N ASP A 287 -7.28 -3.82 -4.30
CA ASP A 287 -7.42 -2.74 -3.32
C ASP A 287 -8.82 -2.70 -2.70
N ARG A 288 -9.87 -2.96 -3.50
CA ARG A 288 -11.26 -3.00 -3.02
C ARG A 288 -11.46 -4.09 -1.96
N ARG A 289 -10.89 -5.28 -2.17
CA ARG A 289 -11.00 -6.37 -1.21
C ARG A 289 -10.16 -6.14 0.03
N ALA A 290 -8.95 -5.60 -0.14
CA ALA A 290 -8.10 -5.26 0.99
C ALA A 290 -8.80 -4.26 1.92
N LEU A 291 -9.38 -3.19 1.35
CA LEU A 291 -10.18 -2.21 2.08
C LEU A 291 -11.44 -2.83 2.72
N ALA A 292 -12.14 -3.72 2.01
CA ALA A 292 -13.30 -4.42 2.57
C ALA A 292 -12.92 -5.32 3.76
N GLN A 293 -11.75 -5.97 3.71
CA GLN A 293 -11.24 -6.81 4.80
C GLN A 293 -10.80 -5.95 6.00
N GLU A 294 -10.19 -4.79 5.77
CA GLU A 294 -9.85 -3.83 6.82
C GLU A 294 -11.11 -3.26 7.49
N ALA A 295 -12.13 -2.91 6.71
CA ALA A 295 -13.44 -2.51 7.24
C ALA A 295 -14.11 -3.64 8.03
N ALA A 296 -13.98 -4.90 7.56
CA ALA A 296 -14.48 -6.07 8.28
C ALA A 296 -13.77 -6.30 9.61
N ILE A 297 -12.47 -6.01 9.72
CA ILE A 297 -11.74 -6.04 11.01
C ILE A 297 -12.37 -5.07 11.99
N ALA A 298 -12.65 -3.83 11.56
CA ALA A 298 -13.29 -2.83 12.41
C ALA A 298 -14.69 -3.25 12.86
N LEU A 299 -15.49 -3.81 11.94
CA LEU A 299 -16.82 -4.32 12.24
C LEU A 299 -16.79 -5.47 13.25
N ILE A 300 -15.92 -6.46 13.04
CA ILE A 300 -15.77 -7.62 13.93
C ILE A 300 -15.31 -7.18 15.32
N ALA A 301 -14.36 -6.25 15.39
CA ALA A 301 -13.91 -5.71 16.66
C ALA A 301 -15.04 -5.02 17.43
N ALA A 302 -15.80 -4.15 16.77
CA ALA A 302 -16.94 -3.46 17.37
C ALA A 302 -18.02 -4.45 17.85
N ILE A 303 -18.39 -5.41 17.01
CA ILE A 303 -19.36 -6.46 17.35
C ILE A 303 -18.87 -7.29 18.55
N THR A 304 -17.59 -7.64 18.58
CA THR A 304 -16.99 -8.42 19.68
C THR A 304 -17.06 -7.64 20.99
N VAL A 305 -16.64 -6.38 20.99
CA VAL A 305 -16.69 -5.51 22.18
C VAL A 305 -18.12 -5.34 22.68
N LEU A 306 -19.08 -5.08 21.79
CA LEU A 306 -20.49 -4.95 22.15
C LEU A 306 -21.07 -6.25 22.68
N ALA A 307 -20.79 -7.39 22.04
CA ALA A 307 -21.26 -8.69 22.49
C ALA A 307 -20.72 -9.05 23.88
N THR A 308 -19.44 -8.76 24.15
CA THR A 308 -18.86 -8.90 25.49
C THR A 308 -19.53 -7.96 26.50
N GLY A 309 -19.84 -6.72 26.12
CA GLY A 309 -20.59 -5.78 26.95
C GLY A 309 -22.00 -6.26 27.30
N VAL A 310 -22.73 -6.81 26.32
CA VAL A 310 -24.07 -7.39 26.54
C VAL A 310 -23.97 -8.61 27.45
N ALA A 311 -23.06 -9.55 27.18
CA ALA A 311 -22.88 -10.76 27.98
C ALA A 311 -22.53 -10.43 29.44
N ALA A 312 -21.59 -9.49 29.66
CA ALA A 312 -21.23 -9.04 31.00
C ALA A 312 -22.38 -8.32 31.71
N SER A 313 -23.17 -7.52 30.99
CA SER A 313 -24.35 -6.84 31.56
C SER A 313 -25.43 -7.80 32.06
N VAL A 314 -25.63 -8.91 31.32
CA VAL A 314 -26.54 -9.98 31.72
C VAL A 314 -26.02 -10.72 32.96
N GLN A 315 -24.70 -10.98 33.02
CA GLN A 315 -24.06 -11.66 34.16
C GLN A 315 -24.08 -10.82 35.43
N ASP A 316 -23.75 -9.53 35.32
CA ASP A 316 -23.63 -8.60 36.45
C ASP A 316 -24.99 -7.97 36.84
N ALA A 317 -26.06 -8.25 36.09
CA ALA A 317 -27.38 -7.63 36.23
C ALA A 317 -27.34 -6.07 36.25
N THR A 318 -26.42 -5.48 35.50
CA THR A 318 -26.23 -4.03 35.39
C THR A 318 -26.02 -3.61 33.94
N LEU A 319 -26.38 -2.38 33.58
CA LEU A 319 -26.14 -1.85 32.23
C LEU A 319 -24.73 -1.27 32.04
N THR A 320 -23.95 -1.17 33.10
CA THR A 320 -22.63 -0.52 33.09
C THR A 320 -21.68 -1.13 32.05
N PRO A 321 -21.52 -2.47 31.94
CA PRO A 321 -20.61 -3.05 30.95
C PRO A 321 -21.03 -2.74 29.50
N PHE A 322 -22.33 -2.74 29.21
CA PHE A 322 -22.85 -2.38 27.89
C PHE A 322 -22.60 -0.91 27.55
N VAL A 323 -22.81 0.01 28.50
CA VAL A 323 -22.53 1.43 28.30
C VAL A 323 -21.04 1.66 28.02
N LEU A 324 -20.15 1.01 28.77
CA LEU A 324 -18.70 1.09 28.54
C LEU A 324 -18.32 0.59 27.14
N ALA A 325 -18.89 -0.54 26.71
CA ALA A 325 -18.68 -1.08 25.37
C ALA A 325 -19.17 -0.11 24.28
N ALA A 326 -20.36 0.47 24.44
CA ALA A 326 -20.94 1.42 23.50
C ALA A 326 -20.10 2.70 23.39
N VAL A 327 -19.64 3.25 24.53
CA VAL A 327 -18.76 4.42 24.57
C VAL A 327 -17.44 4.13 23.88
N ALA A 328 -16.81 2.98 24.16
CA ALA A 328 -15.56 2.59 23.52
C ALA A 328 -15.70 2.52 21.99
N VAL A 329 -16.75 1.87 21.49
CA VAL A 329 -17.02 1.74 20.05
C VAL A 329 -17.33 3.09 19.41
N ALA A 330 -18.13 3.95 20.06
CA ALA A 330 -18.44 5.28 19.56
C ALA A 330 -17.19 6.17 19.48
N ALA A 331 -16.37 6.20 20.54
CA ALA A 331 -15.13 6.97 20.59
C ALA A 331 -14.13 6.49 19.52
N ALA A 332 -13.96 5.17 19.38
CA ALA A 332 -13.12 4.58 18.34
C ALA A 332 -13.61 4.95 16.93
N GLY A 333 -14.91 4.84 16.67
CA GLY A 333 -15.50 5.17 15.38
C GLY A 333 -15.37 6.64 15.00
N MET A 334 -15.44 7.56 15.97
CA MET A 334 -15.17 8.98 15.75
C MET A 334 -13.70 9.25 15.44
N GLY A 335 -12.78 8.60 16.18
CA GLY A 335 -11.34 8.72 15.96
C GLY A 335 -10.92 8.29 14.55
N GLU A 336 -11.41 7.12 14.10
CA GLU A 336 -11.12 6.57 12.77
C GLU A 336 -11.57 7.48 11.62
N ARG A 337 -12.71 8.15 11.78
CA ARG A 337 -13.28 9.04 10.75
C ARG A 337 -12.62 10.40 10.64
N SER A 338 -11.73 10.74 11.57
CA SER A 338 -11.16 12.08 11.71
C SER A 338 -10.14 12.46 10.62
N GLY A 339 -9.55 11.48 9.92
CA GLY A 339 -8.47 11.70 8.95
C GLY A 339 -7.15 12.20 9.57
N ALA A 340 -7.03 12.17 10.90
CA ALA A 340 -5.81 12.57 11.60
C ALA A 340 -4.66 11.58 11.35
N ARG A 341 -3.41 12.06 11.41
CA ARG A 341 -2.24 11.20 11.21
C ARG A 341 -2.01 10.38 12.48
N ALA A 342 -2.24 9.08 12.40
CA ALA A 342 -2.15 8.17 13.53
C ALA A 342 -0.76 8.17 14.19
N ALA A 343 -0.73 8.33 15.51
CA ALA A 343 0.47 8.06 16.31
C ALA A 343 0.54 6.57 16.66
N TRP A 344 1.75 6.08 16.93
CA TRP A 344 2.00 4.65 17.15
C TRP A 344 1.21 4.03 18.33
N TRP A 345 0.82 4.84 19.31
CA TRP A 345 0.10 4.40 20.51
C TRP A 345 -1.42 4.56 20.41
N TRP A 346 -1.94 5.19 19.35
CA TRP A 346 -3.38 5.42 19.19
C TRP A 346 -4.14 4.09 19.12
N GLY A 347 -5.36 4.10 19.66
CA GLY A 347 -6.26 2.95 19.58
C GLY A 347 -6.67 2.67 18.14
N SER A 348 -6.55 1.40 17.74
CA SER A 348 -7.05 0.91 16.47
C SER A 348 -8.10 -0.18 16.70
N PRO A 349 -8.94 -0.51 15.70
CA PRO A 349 -10.07 -1.41 15.91
C PRO A 349 -9.62 -2.79 16.41
N ALA A 350 -8.49 -3.30 15.91
CA ALA A 350 -7.95 -4.59 16.37
C ALA A 350 -7.30 -4.52 17.77
N GLY A 351 -6.93 -3.32 18.25
CA GLY A 351 -6.32 -3.10 19.56
C GLY A 351 -7.30 -3.26 20.72
N TYR A 352 -8.56 -2.85 20.56
CA TYR A 352 -9.53 -2.93 21.66
C TYR A 352 -9.85 -4.38 22.09
N PRO A 353 -10.12 -5.34 21.17
CA PRO A 353 -10.29 -6.74 21.55
C PRO A 353 -9.01 -7.36 22.14
N LEU A 354 -7.81 -6.92 21.72
CA LEU A 354 -6.54 -7.41 22.29
C LEU A 354 -6.37 -6.99 23.75
N ILE A 355 -6.70 -5.74 24.07
CA ILE A 355 -6.67 -5.24 25.45
C ILE A 355 -7.76 -5.94 26.28
N LEU A 356 -8.94 -6.15 25.70
CA LEU A 356 -10.07 -6.80 26.39
C LEU A 356 -9.82 -8.28 26.70
N ALA A 357 -9.13 -9.01 25.82
CA ALA A 357 -8.90 -10.46 25.93
C ALA A 357 -8.39 -10.95 27.29
N PRO A 358 -7.30 -10.42 27.87
CA PRO A 358 -6.80 -10.90 29.17
C PRO A 358 -7.82 -10.72 30.30
N PHE A 359 -8.58 -9.62 30.30
CA PHE A 359 -9.62 -9.38 31.30
C PHE A 359 -10.81 -10.33 31.12
N ALA A 360 -11.26 -10.52 29.88
CA ALA A 360 -12.36 -11.42 29.56
C ALA A 360 -12.02 -12.89 29.89
N LEU A 361 -10.77 -13.32 29.68
CA LEU A 361 -10.30 -14.65 30.05
C LEU A 361 -10.21 -14.84 31.57
N ALA A 362 -9.87 -13.78 32.30
CA ALA A 362 -9.84 -13.79 33.77
C ALA A 362 -11.23 -13.62 34.41
N GLY A 363 -12.29 -13.45 33.61
CA GLY A 363 -13.66 -13.21 34.10
C GLY A 363 -13.95 -11.76 34.53
N PHE A 364 -13.00 -10.84 34.36
CA PHE A 364 -13.13 -9.43 34.73
C PHE A 364 -13.51 -8.55 33.53
N SER A 365 -14.50 -9.00 32.73
CA SER A 365 -14.90 -8.33 31.49
C SER A 365 -15.26 -6.85 31.68
N TRP A 366 -15.93 -6.50 32.78
CA TRP A 366 -16.28 -5.10 33.09
C TRP A 366 -15.04 -4.20 33.21
N ALA A 367 -13.96 -4.69 33.83
CA ALA A 367 -12.72 -3.94 34.02
C ALA A 367 -12.01 -3.74 32.68
N GLY A 368 -11.97 -4.79 31.84
CA GLY A 368 -11.45 -4.69 30.48
C GLY A 368 -12.21 -3.68 29.63
N LEU A 369 -13.55 -3.69 29.72
CA LEU A 369 -14.42 -2.73 29.04
C LEU A 369 -14.18 -1.28 29.51
N ALA A 370 -13.95 -1.08 30.81
CA ALA A 370 -13.60 0.24 31.35
C ALA A 370 -12.25 0.72 30.81
N VAL A 371 -11.23 -0.15 30.80
CA VAL A 371 -9.89 0.18 30.28
C VAL A 371 -9.95 0.58 28.81
N ILE A 372 -10.65 -0.19 27.96
CA ILE A 372 -10.75 0.14 26.52
C ILE A 372 -11.56 1.41 26.28
N ALA A 373 -12.59 1.70 27.10
CA ALA A 373 -13.38 2.92 26.98
C ALA A 373 -12.54 4.15 27.30
N VAL A 374 -11.77 4.11 28.39
CA VAL A 374 -10.82 5.18 28.74
C VAL A 374 -9.77 5.34 27.64
N TYR A 375 -9.18 4.24 27.17
CA TYR A 375 -8.18 4.28 26.11
C TYR A 375 -8.72 4.84 24.78
N ALA A 376 -9.94 4.49 24.39
CA ALA A 376 -10.61 5.05 23.21
C ALA A 376 -10.85 6.55 23.36
N MET A 377 -11.28 7.02 24.54
CA MET A 377 -11.49 8.43 24.83
C MET A 377 -10.18 9.23 24.83
N VAL A 378 -9.10 8.69 25.42
CA VAL A 378 -7.77 9.31 25.39
C VAL A 378 -7.26 9.42 23.95
N THR A 379 -7.45 8.37 23.15
CA THR A 379 -7.10 8.38 21.72
C THR A 379 -7.88 9.46 20.97
N LEU A 380 -9.20 9.53 21.18
CA LEU A 380 -10.06 10.56 20.57
C LEU A 380 -9.63 11.97 20.96
N GLY A 381 -9.28 12.20 22.23
CA GLY A 381 -8.76 13.49 22.68
C GLY A 381 -7.47 13.90 21.97
N ALA A 382 -6.53 12.96 21.81
CA ALA A 382 -5.28 13.21 21.08
C ALA A 382 -5.51 13.43 19.58
N VAL A 383 -6.48 12.74 18.98
CA VAL A 383 -6.91 12.98 17.60
C VAL A 383 -7.38 14.42 17.44
N VAL A 384 -8.28 14.89 18.31
CA VAL A 384 -8.82 16.26 18.27
C VAL A 384 -7.70 17.29 18.41
N GLU A 385 -6.77 17.10 19.35
CA GLU A 385 -5.65 18.02 19.55
C GLU A 385 -4.71 18.06 18.33
N SER A 386 -4.47 16.90 17.70
CA SER A 386 -3.62 16.81 16.49
C SER A 386 -4.20 17.52 15.27
N LEU A 387 -5.54 17.59 15.18
CA LEU A 387 -6.23 18.34 14.13
C LEU A 387 -6.20 19.83 14.44
N ARG A 388 -6.37 20.21 15.71
CA ARG A 388 -6.29 21.60 16.15
C ARG A 388 -4.92 22.21 15.90
N ALA A 389 -3.83 21.49 16.15
CA ALA A 389 -2.47 21.98 15.92
C ALA A 389 -2.12 22.26 14.44
N LYS A 390 -2.97 21.84 13.49
CA LYS A 390 -2.78 22.04 12.05
C LYS A 390 -3.68 23.13 11.46
N ALA A 391 -4.72 23.54 12.18
CA ALA A 391 -5.62 24.65 11.81
C ALA A 391 -5.03 25.96 12.32
#